data_AF-S9ZIH1-F1
#
_entry.id   AF-S9ZIH1-F1
#
_cell.length_a   1.000
_cell.length_b   1.000
_cell.length_c   1.000
_cell.angle_alpha   90.00
_cell.angle_beta   90.00
_cell.angle_gamma   90.00
#
_symmetry.space_group_name_H-M   'P 1'
#
loop_
_entity.id
_entity.type
_entity.pdbx_description
1 polymer ?
#
loop_
_entity_poly.entity_id
_entity_poly.type
_entity_poly.pdbx_seq_one_letter_code
_entity_poly.pdbx_strand_id
1 'polypeptide(L)'
;MGFVERLRNKYDFAQMLAWSEAGPPADKLEFYENNRNLFYVACSRPKVRLALLFTQLLSPDAMTRLTTWFGAENVIALPAQPD
;
A
#
# COMPACT_ATOMS: atom_id res chain seq x y z
N MET A 1 -19.15 -29.39 -4.53
CA MET A 1 -17.94 -28.98 -5.29
C MET A 1 -17.86 -27.45 -5.23
N GLY A 2 -17.19 -26.90 -4.22
CA GLY A 2 -17.04 -25.45 -4.08
C GLY A 2 -15.77 -24.99 -4.77
N PHE A 3 -15.89 -24.14 -5.79
CA PHE A 3 -14.73 -23.43 -6.33
C PHE A 3 -14.31 -22.38 -5.30
N VAL A 4 -13.25 -22.66 -4.54
CA VAL A 4 -12.48 -21.62 -3.88
C VAL A 4 -11.53 -21.05 -4.92
N GLU A 5 -11.96 -20.01 -5.61
CA GLU A 5 -11.05 -19.17 -6.36
C GLU A 5 -10.12 -18.50 -5.34
N ARG A 6 -8.88 -18.98 -5.22
CA ARG A 6 -7.84 -18.25 -4.50
C ARG A 6 -7.66 -16.91 -5.20
N LEU A 7 -8.22 -15.84 -4.61
CA LEU A 7 -7.78 -14.47 -4.85
C LEU A 7 -6.29 -14.42 -4.53
N ARG A 8 -5.46 -14.64 -5.55
CA ARG A 8 -4.02 -14.53 -5.43
C ARG A 8 -3.77 -13.05 -5.21
N ASN A 9 -3.35 -12.65 -4.01
CA ASN A 9 -2.97 -11.28 -3.74
C ASN A 9 -1.69 -10.97 -4.55
N LYS A 10 -1.85 -10.61 -5.83
CA LYS A 10 -0.74 -10.30 -6.74
C LYS A 10 -0.12 -8.93 -6.43
N TYR A 11 -0.72 -8.20 -5.49
CA TYR A 11 -0.37 -6.83 -5.18
C TYR A 11 0.04 -6.72 -3.72
N ASP A 12 1.15 -6.04 -3.50
CA ASP A 12 1.70 -5.76 -2.19
C ASP A 12 2.09 -4.28 -2.16
N PHE A 13 1.15 -3.46 -1.71
CA PHE A 13 1.37 -2.02 -1.57
C PHE A 13 2.36 -1.71 -0.45
N ALA A 14 2.42 -2.52 0.60
CA ALA A 14 3.37 -2.33 1.70
C ALA A 14 4.81 -2.47 1.18
N GLN A 15 5.09 -3.54 0.45
CA GLN A 15 6.41 -3.76 -0.14
C GLN A 15 6.74 -2.70 -1.20
N MET A 16 5.77 -2.32 -2.03
CA MET A 16 5.96 -1.24 -3.02
C MET A 16 6.31 0.10 -2.34
N LEU A 17 5.62 0.46 -1.27
CA LEU A 17 5.89 1.66 -0.50
C LEU A 17 7.30 1.64 0.13
N ALA A 18 7.73 0.49 0.65
CA ALA A 18 9.08 0.31 1.17
C ALA A 18 10.17 0.54 0.12
N TRP A 19 9.91 0.18 -1.14
CA TRP A 19 10.84 0.39 -2.26
C TRP A 19 10.71 1.76 -2.94
N SER A 20 9.87 2.66 -2.42
CA SER A 20 9.54 3.91 -3.11
C SER A 20 10.71 4.89 -3.27
N GLU A 21 11.72 4.81 -2.40
CA GLU A 21 12.92 5.67 -2.43
C GLU A 21 14.14 4.90 -2.93
N ALA A 22 14.49 3.79 -2.27
CA ALA A 22 15.65 2.97 -2.63
C ALA A 22 15.50 2.23 -3.97
N GLY A 23 14.27 2.10 -4.47
CA GLY A 23 13.94 1.30 -5.63
C GLY A 23 13.81 -0.20 -5.32
N PRO A 24 13.13 -0.97 -6.18
CA PRO A 24 13.03 -2.42 -6.05
C PRO A 24 14.34 -3.09 -6.48
N PRO A 25 14.58 -4.36 -6.07
CA PRO A 25 15.56 -5.22 -6.73
C PRO A 25 15.32 -5.30 -8.24
N ALA A 26 16.40 -5.50 -9.02
CA ALA A 26 16.33 -5.47 -10.49
C ALA A 26 15.34 -6.49 -11.08
N ASP A 27 15.23 -7.68 -10.48
CA ASP A 27 14.29 -8.74 -10.87
C ASP A 27 12.83 -8.47 -10.42
N LYS A 28 12.60 -7.40 -9.66
CA LYS A 28 11.29 -7.01 -9.10
C LYS A 28 10.78 -5.68 -9.66
N LEU A 29 11.43 -5.11 -10.66
CA LEU A 29 11.04 -3.83 -11.26
C LEU A 29 9.60 -3.87 -11.80
N GLU A 30 9.26 -4.86 -12.62
CA GLU A 30 7.91 -4.99 -13.18
C GLU A 30 6.85 -5.14 -12.08
N PHE A 31 7.15 -5.91 -11.02
CA PHE A 31 6.26 -6.05 -9.87
C PHE A 31 6.02 -4.71 -9.18
N TYR A 32 7.09 -3.95 -8.93
CA TYR A 32 7.00 -2.64 -8.32
C TYR A 32 6.20 -1.66 -9.19
N GLU A 33 6.47 -1.60 -10.49
CA GLU A 33 5.77 -0.71 -11.42
C GLU A 33 4.28 -1.01 -11.50
N ASN A 34 3.91 -2.28 -11.58
CA ASN A 34 2.51 -2.70 -11.58
C ASN A 34 1.78 -2.28 -10.28
N ASN A 35 2.42 -2.51 -9.13
CA ASN A 35 1.87 -2.11 -7.83
C ASN A 35 1.78 -0.58 -7.70
N ARG A 36 2.80 0.15 -8.14
CA ARG A 36 2.83 1.62 -8.12
C ARG A 36 1.72 2.19 -9.01
N ASN A 37 1.53 1.65 -10.21
CA ASN A 37 0.51 2.12 -11.15
C ASN A 37 -0.90 1.88 -10.59
N LEU A 38 -1.16 0.71 -10.01
CA LEU A 38 -2.45 0.44 -9.36
C LEU A 38 -2.68 1.30 -8.13
N PHE A 39 -1.65 1.50 -7.30
CA PHE A 39 -1.75 2.40 -6.14
C PHE A 39 -2.05 3.83 -6.57
N TYR A 40 -1.36 4.32 -7.60
CA TYR A 40 -1.62 5.63 -8.19
C TYR A 40 -3.06 5.76 -8.67
N VAL A 41 -3.55 4.79 -9.45
CA VAL A 41 -4.95 4.79 -9.91
C VAL A 41 -5.92 4.77 -8.74
N ALA A 42 -5.68 3.93 -7.72
CA ALA A 42 -6.55 3.87 -6.54
C ALA A 42 -6.60 5.21 -5.79
N CYS A 43 -5.45 5.87 -5.63
CA CYS A 43 -5.36 7.15 -4.93
C CYS A 43 -5.87 8.34 -5.75
N SER A 44 -5.83 8.29 -7.08
CA SER A 44 -6.21 9.41 -7.95
C SER A 44 -7.70 9.46 -8.30
N ARG A 45 -8.43 8.36 -8.08
CA ARG A 45 -9.87 8.26 -8.43
C ARG A 45 -10.79 9.03 -7.48
N PRO A 46 -10.55 9.06 -6.16
CA PRO A 46 -11.37 9.85 -5.25
C PRO A 46 -11.22 11.35 -5.55
N LYS A 47 -12.35 12.04 -5.71
CA LYS A 47 -12.37 13.47 -6.06
C LYS A 47 -12.43 14.41 -4.85
N VAL A 48 -12.78 13.89 -3.67
CA VAL A 48 -13.06 14.71 -2.47
C VAL A 48 -12.37 14.18 -1.22
N ARG A 49 -12.48 12.87 -0.92
CA ARG A 49 -11.85 12.24 0.25
C ARG A 49 -11.26 10.90 -0.14
N LEU A 50 -9.98 10.69 0.17
CA LEU A 50 -9.28 9.43 0.05
C LEU A 50 -9.02 8.90 1.46
N ALA A 51 -9.38 7.65 1.71
CA ALA A 51 -9.00 6.93 2.92
C ALA A 51 -8.32 5.62 2.51
N LEU A 52 -7.16 5.35 3.10
CA LEU A 52 -6.40 4.12 2.90
C LEU A 52 -6.34 3.37 4.22
N LEU A 53 -6.73 2.10 4.20
CA LEU A 53 -6.66 1.20 5.34
C LEU A 53 -5.67 0.08 5.04
N PHE A 54 -4.62 0.00 5.83
CA PHE A 54 -3.65 -1.09 5.77
C PHE A 54 -3.90 -2.06 6.92
N THR A 55 -4.16 -3.32 6.59
CA THR A 55 -4.30 -4.43 7.56
C THR A 55 -3.04 -5.29 7.65
N GLN A 56 -2.06 -5.02 6.79
CA GLN A 56 -0.75 -5.64 6.79
C GLN A 56 0.21 -4.80 7.61
N LEU A 57 1.23 -5.45 8.21
CA LEU A 57 2.32 -4.73 8.86
C LEU A 57 3.09 -3.91 7.81
N LEU A 58 3.30 -2.63 8.12
CA LEU A 58 4.08 -1.72 7.29
C LEU A 58 5.49 -1.59 7.86
N SER A 59 6.50 -1.67 6.99
CA SER A 59 7.89 -1.41 7.39
C SER A 59 8.08 0.06 7.75
N PRO A 60 9.16 0.41 8.48
CA PRO A 60 9.50 1.82 8.75
C PRO A 60 9.60 2.65 7.46
N ASP A 61 10.19 2.11 6.40
CA ASP A 61 10.33 2.82 5.12
C ASP A 61 8.97 3.10 4.47
N ALA A 62 8.06 2.11 4.50
CA ALA A 62 6.70 2.30 4.01
C ALA A 62 5.94 3.35 4.83
N MET A 63 6.09 3.33 6.16
CA MET A 63 5.49 4.32 7.06
C MET A 63 6.05 5.72 6.85
N THR A 64 7.36 5.86 6.68
CA THR A 64 8.01 7.12 6.31
C THR A 64 7.43 7.62 5.00
N ARG A 65 7.30 6.76 3.99
CA ARG A 65 6.74 7.16 2.70
C ARG A 65 5.30 7.65 2.80
N LEU A 66 4.45 6.94 3.53
CA LEU A 66 3.05 7.35 3.74
C LEU A 66 2.97 8.68 4.47
N THR A 67 3.79 8.86 5.51
CA THR A 67 3.89 10.12 6.26
C THR A 67 4.35 11.27 5.36
N THR A 68 5.34 11.04 4.48
CA THR A 68 5.80 12.04 3.52
C THR A 68 4.73 12.39 2.48
N TRP A 69 3.94 11.42 2.02
CA TRP A 69 2.94 11.63 0.97
C TRP A 69 1.64 12.25 1.48
N PHE A 70 1.16 11.78 2.62
CA PHE A 70 -0.15 12.14 3.14
C PHE A 70 -0.08 13.12 4.31
N GLY A 71 1.11 13.42 4.84
CA GLY A 71 1.28 14.20 6.06
C GLY A 71 1.06 13.34 7.31
N ALA A 72 1.86 13.58 8.35
CA ALA A 72 1.81 12.81 9.60
C ALA A 72 0.44 12.94 10.30
N GLU A 73 -0.20 14.09 10.16
CA GLU A 73 -1.52 14.38 10.72
C GLU A 73 -2.65 13.54 10.11
N ASN A 74 -2.44 12.97 8.92
CA ASN A 74 -3.41 12.12 8.22
C ASN A 74 -3.09 10.63 8.36
N VAL A 75 -2.02 10.26 9.06
CA VAL A 75 -1.64 8.87 9.32
C VAL A 75 -2.04 8.51 10.75
N ILE A 76 -3.14 7.78 10.88
CA ILE A 76 -3.75 7.46 12.17
C ILE A 76 -3.56 5.97 12.46
N ALA A 77 -2.92 5.66 13.58
CA ALA A 77 -2.85 4.30 14.09
C ALA A 77 -4.23 3.86 14.58
N LEU A 78 -4.70 2.69 14.11
CA LEU A 78 -5.95 2.12 14.62
C LEU A 78 -5.71 1.39 15.94
N PRO A 79 -6.67 1.49 16.89
CA PRO A 79 -6.58 0.74 18.13
C PRO A 79 -6.62 -0.78 17.85
N ALA A 80 -5.86 -1.55 18.63
CA ALA A 80 -5.76 -3.00 18.47
C ALA A 80 -7.07 -3.74 18.80
N GLN A 81 -8.00 -3.09 19.48
CA GLN A 81 -9.35 -3.59 19.76
C GLN A 81 -10.39 -2.52 19.43
N PRO A 82 -11.49 -2.89 18.74
CA PRO A 82 -12.67 -2.04 18.66
C PRO A 82 -13.40 -2.07 20.01
N ASP A 83 -13.81 -0.90 20.50
CA ASP A 83 -14.69 -0.73 21.68
C ASP A 83 -16.08 -1.34 21.45
#